data_AF-A0A3D3UUG3-F1
#
_entry.id   AF-A0A3D3UUG3-F1
#
_cell.length_a   1.000
_cell.length_b   1.000
_cell.length_c   1.000
_cell.angle_alpha   90.00
_cell.angle_beta   90.00
_cell.angle_gamma   90.00
#
_symmetry.space_group_name_H-M   'P 1'
#
loop_
_entity.id
_entity.type
_entity.pdbx_description
1 polymer ?
#
loop_
_entity_poly.entity_id
_entity_poly.type
_entity_poly.pdbx_seq_one_letter_code
_entity_poly.pdbx_strand_id
1 'polypeptide(L)'
;MTGKGFTGPMGVYLSVSFDNKDWYIMIRRADGKALDAFMEYQGRTVTQADVATLVPNWNSLEWHPVVDGLLHSRGVAAVDREKSVRLLTTEDSPLSNNQIIEEFKHFMAGKGE
;
A
#
# COMPACT_ATOMS: atom_id res chain seq x y z
N MET A 1 -1.15 5.18 -14.25
CA MET A 1 -1.93 4.51 -13.16
C MET A 1 -2.16 5.44 -11.97
N THR A 2 -3.38 5.48 -11.45
CA THR A 2 -3.77 6.17 -10.19
C THR A 2 -4.64 5.25 -9.35
N GLY A 3 -4.58 5.36 -8.02
CA GLY A 3 -5.41 4.59 -7.11
C GLY A 3 -6.55 5.39 -6.49
N LYS A 4 -7.45 4.70 -5.81
CA LYS A 4 -8.49 5.28 -4.97
C LYS A 4 -8.14 5.08 -3.50
N GLY A 5 -8.13 6.18 -2.75
CA GLY A 5 -7.83 6.19 -1.32
C GLY A 5 -9.04 5.78 -0.49
N PHE A 6 -8.80 4.90 0.49
CA PHE A 6 -9.74 4.53 1.53
C PHE A 6 -9.03 4.53 2.88
N THR A 7 -9.61 5.13 3.90
CA THR A 7 -8.98 5.26 5.21
C THR A 7 -9.70 4.40 6.22
N GLY A 8 -8.93 3.72 7.07
CA GLY A 8 -9.49 3.10 8.27
C GLY A 8 -10.10 4.14 9.23
N PRO A 9 -10.93 3.72 10.20
CA PRO A 9 -11.53 4.61 11.17
C PRO A 9 -10.49 5.52 11.82
N MET A 10 -10.77 6.83 11.91
CA MET A 10 -9.86 7.82 12.50
C MET A 10 -8.46 7.88 11.86
N GLY A 11 -8.28 7.43 10.61
CA GLY A 11 -6.97 7.49 9.94
C GLY A 11 -5.94 6.49 10.50
N VAL A 12 -6.37 5.32 10.98
CA VAL A 12 -5.44 4.25 11.43
C VAL A 12 -4.64 3.63 10.29
N TYR A 13 -5.14 3.69 9.06
CA TYR A 13 -4.42 3.32 7.84
C TYR A 13 -4.99 4.06 6.63
N LEU A 14 -4.19 4.14 5.57
CA LEU A 14 -4.60 4.46 4.21
C LEU A 14 -4.47 3.19 3.36
N SER A 15 -5.53 2.80 2.67
CA SER A 15 -5.54 1.80 1.62
C SER A 15 -5.66 2.49 0.26
N VAL A 16 -4.90 2.03 -0.72
CA VAL A 16 -4.92 2.53 -2.10
C VAL A 16 -5.19 1.34 -3.02
N SER A 17 -6.40 1.28 -3.56
CA SER A 17 -6.82 0.26 -4.52
C SER A 17 -6.77 0.80 -5.94
N PHE A 18 -6.49 -0.06 -6.92
CA PHE A 18 -6.42 0.33 -8.33
C PHE A 18 -7.53 -0.36 -9.13
N ASP A 19 -8.12 0.37 -10.08
CA ASP A 19 -9.16 -0.20 -10.93
C ASP A 19 -8.60 -1.37 -11.75
N ASN A 20 -9.37 -2.46 -11.82
CA ASN A 20 -9.00 -3.70 -12.52
C ASN A 20 -7.70 -4.37 -12.04
N LYS A 21 -7.26 -4.05 -10.81
CA LYS A 21 -6.17 -4.76 -10.15
C LYS A 21 -6.71 -5.49 -8.93
N ASP A 22 -6.12 -6.63 -8.68
CA ASP A 22 -6.41 -7.56 -7.60
C ASP A 22 -5.41 -7.39 -6.42
N TRP A 23 -4.75 -6.24 -6.37
CA TRP A 23 -3.81 -5.88 -5.32
C TRP A 23 -4.00 -4.42 -4.89
N TYR A 24 -3.51 -4.09 -3.70
CA TYR A 24 -3.63 -2.76 -3.11
C TYR A 24 -2.46 -2.45 -2.17
N ILE A 25 -2.22 -1.16 -1.95
CA ILE A 25 -1.23 -0.65 -0.99
C ILE A 25 -1.96 -0.34 0.31
N MET A 26 -1.44 -0.76 1.45
CA MET A 26 -1.87 -0.30 2.76
C MET A 26 -0.71 0.37 3.47
N ILE A 27 -0.88 1.62 3.88
CA ILE A 27 0.08 2.42 4.63
C ILE A 27 -0.51 2.68 6.02
N ARG A 28 0.26 2.39 7.07
CA ARG A 28 -0.12 2.70 8.45
C ARG A 28 1.09 3.20 9.22
N ARG A 29 0.89 3.80 10.40
CA ARG A 29 2.02 4.01 11.31
C ARG A 29 2.50 2.66 11.86
N ALA A 30 3.80 2.48 11.98
CA ALA A 30 4.41 1.27 12.51
C ALA A 30 4.05 1.04 13.99
N ASP A 31 3.78 2.11 14.74
CA ASP A 31 3.32 2.07 16.13
C ASP A 31 1.81 1.80 16.29
N GLY A 32 1.08 1.64 15.17
CA GLY A 32 -0.36 1.36 15.17
C GLY A 32 -1.25 2.56 15.51
N LYS A 33 -0.68 3.75 15.76
CA LYS A 33 -1.48 4.96 16.01
C LYS A 33 -2.10 5.50 14.72
N ALA A 34 -3.11 6.34 14.90
CA ALA A 34 -3.69 7.12 13.82
C ALA A 34 -2.70 8.16 13.26
N LEU A 35 -2.86 8.49 11.99
CA LEU A 35 -2.23 9.64 11.34
C LEU A 35 -3.31 10.45 10.63
N ASP A 36 -3.65 11.62 11.18
CA ASP A 36 -4.75 12.46 10.68
C ASP A 36 -4.61 12.81 9.19
N ALA A 37 -3.37 12.96 8.71
CA ALA A 37 -3.07 13.22 7.29
C ALA A 37 -3.62 12.12 6.35
N PHE A 38 -3.84 10.89 6.83
CA PHE A 38 -4.49 9.87 6.00
C PHE A 38 -5.92 10.22 5.64
N MET A 39 -6.66 10.90 6.53
CA MET A 39 -8.06 11.27 6.29
C MET A 39 -8.24 12.16 5.05
N GLU A 40 -7.21 12.92 4.67
CA GLU A 40 -7.24 13.75 3.46
C GLU A 40 -7.39 12.94 2.17
N TYR A 41 -7.03 11.64 2.19
CA TYR A 41 -7.09 10.75 1.04
C TYR A 41 -8.41 9.98 0.93
N GLN A 42 -9.34 10.13 1.89
CA GLN A 42 -10.60 9.39 1.89
C GLN A 42 -11.44 9.69 0.64
N GLY A 43 -11.67 8.65 -0.17
CA GLY A 43 -12.44 8.75 -1.41
C GLY A 43 -11.76 9.53 -2.54
N ARG A 44 -10.52 10.00 -2.35
CA ARG A 44 -9.78 10.78 -3.34
C ARG A 44 -8.97 9.88 -4.26
N THR A 45 -8.63 10.42 -5.43
CA THR A 45 -7.59 9.86 -6.29
C THR A 45 -6.25 10.02 -5.58
N VAL A 46 -5.50 8.93 -5.51
CA VAL A 46 -4.14 8.85 -4.94
C VAL A 46 -3.18 8.60 -6.09
N THR A 47 -2.20 9.49 -6.22
CA THR A 47 -1.16 9.43 -7.24
C THR A 47 0.12 8.79 -6.71
N GLN A 48 1.06 8.50 -7.61
CA GLN A 48 2.40 8.09 -7.23
C GLN A 48 3.10 9.13 -6.34
N ALA A 49 2.92 10.43 -6.60
CA ALA A 49 3.55 11.50 -5.85
C ALA A 49 3.02 11.56 -4.40
N ASP A 50 1.73 11.26 -4.21
CA ASP A 50 1.12 11.16 -2.88
C ASP A 50 1.73 10.02 -2.08
N VAL A 51 1.84 8.83 -2.70
CA VAL A 51 2.48 7.67 -2.05
C VAL A 51 3.96 7.93 -1.78
N ALA A 52 4.69 8.59 -2.69
CA ALA A 52 6.09 8.96 -2.48
C ALA A 52 6.29 9.95 -1.33
N THR A 53 5.31 10.82 -1.06
CA THR A 53 5.33 11.73 0.09
C THR A 53 5.19 10.96 1.40
N LEU A 54 4.35 9.92 1.42
CA LEU A 54 4.14 9.09 2.60
C LEU A 54 5.28 8.10 2.81
N VAL A 55 5.83 7.55 1.72
CA VAL A 55 6.84 6.49 1.68
C VAL A 55 8.04 6.95 0.83
N PRO A 56 8.83 7.92 1.31
CA PRO A 56 9.94 8.50 0.53
C PRO A 56 11.05 7.52 0.17
N ASN A 57 11.24 6.45 0.95
CA ASN A 57 12.29 5.46 0.69
C ASN A 57 11.76 4.21 -0.05
N TRP A 58 10.66 4.34 -0.79
CA TRP A 58 9.95 3.24 -1.46
C TRP A 58 10.85 2.31 -2.31
N ASN A 59 11.92 2.84 -2.92
CA ASN A 59 12.80 2.08 -3.82
C ASN A 59 13.85 1.24 -3.07
N SER A 60 14.08 1.49 -1.79
CA SER A 60 15.06 0.77 -0.97
C SER A 60 14.38 -0.06 0.13
N LEU A 61 13.09 -0.36 -0.01
CA LEU A 61 12.33 -1.12 0.97
C LEU A 61 12.76 -2.59 0.97
N GLU A 62 13.01 -3.10 2.17
CA GLU A 62 13.20 -4.53 2.42
C GLU A 62 11.84 -5.18 2.68
N TRP A 63 11.40 -6.01 1.74
CA TRP A 63 10.09 -6.65 1.77
C TRP A 63 10.15 -8.01 2.48
N HIS A 64 9.21 -8.22 3.39
CA HIS A 64 9.03 -9.47 4.11
C HIS A 64 7.61 -10.01 3.89
N PRO A 65 7.40 -11.33 3.78
CA PRO A 65 6.06 -11.90 3.72
C PRO A 65 5.21 -11.47 4.91
N VAL A 66 3.96 -11.09 4.66
CA VAL A 66 2.98 -10.87 5.73
C VAL A 66 2.56 -12.22 6.28
N VAL A 67 2.83 -12.45 7.57
CA VAL A 67 2.38 -13.63 8.31
C VAL A 67 1.27 -13.20 9.26
N ASP A 68 0.17 -12.67 8.74
CA ASP A 68 -1.01 -12.33 9.56
C ASP A 68 -2.09 -13.40 9.32
N GLY A 69 -2.30 -14.27 10.30
CA GLY A 69 -3.25 -15.40 10.23
C GLY A 69 -4.73 -15.04 10.39
N LEU A 70 -5.11 -13.76 10.29
CA LEU A 70 -6.45 -13.26 10.61
C LEU A 70 -7.25 -12.73 9.41
N LEU A 71 -6.58 -12.40 8.31
CA LEU A 71 -7.20 -11.97 7.07
C LEU A 71 -6.49 -12.76 5.99
N HIS A 72 -7.21 -13.53 5.17
CA HIS A 72 -6.69 -14.38 4.09
C HIS A 72 -5.95 -13.61 2.97
N SER A 73 -5.50 -12.39 3.25
CA SER A 73 -4.70 -11.54 2.39
C SER A 73 -3.26 -12.07 2.32
N ARG A 74 -2.86 -12.51 1.13
CA ARG A 74 -1.46 -12.78 0.80
C ARG A 74 -0.76 -11.47 0.49
N GLY A 75 0.52 -11.36 0.82
CA GLY A 75 1.27 -10.13 0.52
C GLY A 75 2.61 -10.01 1.23
N VAL A 76 3.15 -8.80 1.12
CA VAL A 76 4.44 -8.41 1.71
C VAL A 76 4.32 -7.11 2.48
N ALA A 77 5.22 -6.89 3.42
CA ALA A 77 5.33 -5.68 4.21
C ALA A 77 6.77 -5.20 4.26
N ALA A 78 6.94 -3.89 4.32
CA ALA A 78 8.19 -3.22 4.61
C ALA A 78 7.93 -2.09 5.61
N VAL A 79 9.00 -1.56 6.19
CA VAL A 79 8.96 -0.38 7.06
C VAL A 79 9.72 0.74 6.38
N ASP A 80 9.08 1.91 6.29
CA ASP A 80 9.70 3.16 5.90
C ASP A 80 9.62 4.16 7.05
N ARG A 81 10.74 4.36 7.76
CA ARG A 81 10.81 5.20 8.96
C ARG A 81 9.75 4.78 9.99
N GLU A 82 8.80 5.66 10.29
CA GLU A 82 7.71 5.43 11.23
C GLU A 82 6.47 4.78 10.60
N LYS A 83 6.50 4.44 9.30
CA LYS A 83 5.36 3.87 8.57
C LYS A 83 5.62 2.43 8.18
N SER A 84 4.59 1.60 8.27
CA SER A 84 4.56 0.27 7.68
C SER A 84 3.78 0.34 6.37
N VAL A 85 4.37 -0.20 5.32
CA VAL A 85 3.77 -0.31 3.99
C VAL A 85 3.55 -1.78 3.72
N ARG A 86 2.32 -2.13 3.37
CA ARG A 86 1.94 -3.48 2.99
C ARG A 86 1.45 -3.46 1.55
N LEU A 87 1.87 -4.44 0.77
CA LEU A 87 1.30 -4.76 -0.52
C LEU A 87 0.53 -6.05 -0.35
N LEU A 88 -0.78 -6.00 -0.61
CA LEU A 88 -1.69 -7.09 -0.32
C LEU A 88 -2.47 -7.44 -1.58
N THR A 89 -2.72 -8.72 -1.80
CA THR A 89 -3.60 -9.21 -2.86
C THR A 89 -4.97 -9.59 -2.32
N THR A 90 -5.95 -9.65 -3.21
CA THR A 90 -7.20 -10.37 -2.96
C THR A 90 -6.93 -11.89 -2.91
N GLU A 91 -7.89 -12.64 -2.37
CA GLU A 91 -7.76 -14.09 -2.13
C GLU A 91 -7.43 -14.86 -3.42
N ASP A 92 -8.15 -14.57 -4.50
CA ASP A 92 -8.06 -15.26 -5.80
C ASP A 92 -6.96 -14.73 -6.74
N SER A 93 -6.17 -13.75 -6.28
CA SER A 93 -5.13 -13.16 -7.12
C SER A 93 -4.09 -14.20 -7.55
N PRO A 94 -3.72 -14.28 -8.84
CA PRO A 94 -2.61 -15.11 -9.29
C PRO A 94 -1.24 -14.50 -8.96
N LEU A 95 -1.17 -13.27 -8.44
CA LEU A 95 0.09 -12.59 -8.18
C LEU A 95 0.85 -13.23 -7.01
N SER A 96 2.13 -13.49 -7.25
CA SER A 96 3.10 -13.81 -6.21
C SER A 96 3.60 -12.55 -5.50
N ASN A 97 4.24 -12.74 -4.34
CA ASN A 97 4.88 -11.67 -3.58
C ASN A 97 5.89 -10.84 -4.40
N ASN A 98 6.66 -11.47 -5.30
CA ASN A 98 7.59 -10.74 -6.16
C ASN A 98 6.86 -9.94 -7.24
N GLN A 99 5.79 -10.48 -7.82
CA GLN A 99 5.02 -9.79 -8.86
C GLN A 99 4.31 -8.55 -8.31
N ILE A 100 3.71 -8.62 -7.11
CA ILE A 100 3.10 -7.44 -6.49
C ILE A 100 4.14 -6.36 -6.14
N ILE A 101 5.37 -6.74 -5.74
CA ILE A 101 6.46 -5.77 -5.54
C ILE A 101 6.81 -5.07 -6.86
N GLU A 102 6.89 -5.79 -7.97
CA GLU A 102 7.19 -5.20 -9.28
C GLU A 102 6.04 -4.31 -9.77
N GLU A 103 4.77 -4.70 -9.60
CA GLU A 103 3.61 -3.83 -9.89
C GLU A 103 3.64 -2.54 -9.05
N PHE A 104 4.01 -2.64 -7.76
CA PHE A 104 4.21 -1.47 -6.91
C PHE A 104 5.34 -0.57 -7.44
N LYS A 105 6.48 -1.12 -7.83
CA LYS A 105 7.59 -0.35 -8.41
C LYS A 105 7.20 0.32 -9.73
N HIS A 106 6.44 -0.36 -10.58
CA HIS A 106 5.90 0.21 -11.82
C HIS A 106 5.00 1.42 -11.55
N PHE A 107 4.05 1.26 -10.61
CA PHE A 107 3.24 2.39 -10.13
C PHE A 107 4.12 3.53 -9.61
N MET A 108 5.10 3.23 -8.76
CA MET A 108 6.00 4.23 -8.17
C MET A 108 6.96 4.90 -9.17
N ALA A 109 7.27 4.24 -10.28
CA ALA A 109 8.06 4.81 -11.37
C ALA A 109 7.23 5.71 -12.32
N GLY A 110 5.93 5.85 -12.09
CA GLY A 110 5.01 6.53 -13.01
C GLY A 110 4.80 5.77 -14.33
N LYS A 111 5.22 4.51 -14.38
CA LYS A 111 5.09 3.62 -15.53
C LYS A 111 3.91 2.70 -15.28
N GLY A 112 2.71 3.17 -15.61
CA GLY A 112 1.53 2.32 -15.60
C GLY A 112 0.66 2.71 -16.78
N GLU A 113 0.64 1.83 -17.78
CA GLU A 113 -0.36 1.80 -18.86
C GLU A 113 -1.78 1.89 -18.29
#